data_AF-A0A3M1FCK0-F1
#
_entry.id   AF-A0A3M1FCK0-F1
#
_cell.length_a   1.000
_cell.length_b   1.000
_cell.length_c   1.000
_cell.angle_alpha   90.00
_cell.angle_beta   90.00
_cell.angle_gamma   90.00
#
_symmetry.space_group_name_H-M   'P 1'
#
loop_
_entity.id
_entity.type
_entity.pdbx_description
1 polymer ?
#
loop_
_entity_poly.entity_id
_entity_poly.type
_entity_poly.pdbx_seq_one_letter_code
_entity_poly.pdbx_strand_id
1 'polypeptide(L)'
;MKKLVVLILFVLLMGNFSYASIFGVKTLDDLPEGFNVEELCVDTDAGKDNPEYKRGYVQDINGLYWDQCVDGELVERTCQDGFVKDVYVTCKKGCYQGACVKYFNLQHSSILPITKLFSSFFVYSPPKKTNSKYYLQSYNLEKINEILYDIDQRLSRIEKQMK
;
A
#
# COMPACT_ATOMS: atom_id res chain seq x y z
N MET A 1 -42.14 46.68 -7.69
CA MET A 1 -41.78 45.26 -7.98
C MET A 1 -40.46 45.12 -8.72
N LYS A 2 -40.24 45.76 -9.89
CA LYS A 2 -38.99 45.62 -10.67
C LYS A 2 -37.69 45.93 -9.88
N LYS A 3 -37.67 46.96 -9.04
CA LYS A 3 -36.48 47.32 -8.23
C LYS A 3 -36.12 46.29 -7.15
N LEU A 4 -37.10 45.57 -6.61
CA LEU A 4 -36.89 44.57 -5.56
C LEU A 4 -36.28 43.28 -6.14
N VAL A 5 -36.72 42.88 -7.34
CA VAL A 5 -36.19 41.70 -8.04
C VAL A 5 -34.71 41.88 -8.41
N VAL A 6 -34.33 43.09 -8.84
CA VAL A 6 -32.92 43.40 -9.18
C VAL A 6 -32.02 43.36 -7.94
N LEU A 7 -32.51 43.83 -6.79
CA LEU A 7 -31.74 43.80 -5.53
C LEU A 7 -31.49 42.37 -5.05
N ILE A 8 -32.49 41.49 -5.11
CA ILE A 8 -32.37 40.09 -4.69
C ILE A 8 -31.38 39.34 -5.59
N LEU A 9 -31.45 39.55 -6.91
CA LEU A 9 -30.52 38.95 -7.87
C LEU A 9 -29.07 39.39 -7.62
N PHE A 10 -28.86 40.65 -7.26
CA PHE A 10 -27.53 41.18 -6.94
C PHE A 10 -26.95 40.54 -5.67
N VAL A 11 -27.76 40.37 -4.61
CA VAL A 11 -27.34 39.72 -3.37
C VAL A 11 -26.99 38.24 -3.60
N LEU A 12 -27.78 37.53 -4.40
CA LEU A 12 -27.49 36.13 -4.74
C LEU A 12 -26.23 35.97 -5.60
N LEU A 13 -25.94 36.91 -6.50
CA LEU A 13 -24.70 36.89 -7.30
C LEU A 13 -23.47 37.16 -6.45
N MET A 14 -23.54 38.11 -5.51
CA MET A 14 -22.43 38.41 -4.60
C MET A 14 -22.18 37.29 -3.58
N GLY A 15 -23.23 36.58 -3.14
CA GLY A 15 -23.11 35.44 -2.23
C GLY A 15 -22.32 34.26 -2.80
N ASN A 16 -22.34 34.07 -4.12
CA ASN A 16 -21.61 32.97 -4.77
C ASN A 16 -20.11 33.26 -4.99
N PHE A 17 -19.69 34.53 -4.94
CA PHE A 17 -18.27 34.88 -5.11
C PHE A 17 -17.42 34.56 -3.87
N SER A 18 -18.02 34.48 -2.68
CA SER A 18 -17.31 34.21 -1.42
C SER A 18 -16.97 32.74 -1.18
N TYR A 19 -17.59 31.80 -1.91
CA TYR A 19 -17.36 30.36 -1.70
C TYR A 19 -16.22 29.78 -2.56
N ALA A 20 -15.74 30.52 -3.56
CA ALA A 20 -14.65 30.06 -4.42
C ALA A 20 -13.25 30.24 -3.79
N SER A 21 -13.14 31.00 -2.70
CA SER A 21 -11.83 31.40 -2.13
C SER A 21 -11.31 30.47 -1.02
N ILE A 22 -12.06 29.45 -0.61
CA ILE A 22 -11.68 28.59 0.53
C ILE A 22 -10.94 27.31 0.08
N PHE A 23 -10.90 27.01 -1.22
CA PHE A 23 -10.09 25.92 -1.78
C PHE A 23 -8.77 26.43 -2.36
N GLY A 24 -8.18 27.44 -1.71
CA GLY A 24 -6.81 27.85 -1.97
C GLY A 24 -5.88 26.68 -1.66
N VAL A 25 -5.30 26.12 -2.71
CA VAL A 25 -4.23 25.13 -2.68
C VAL A 25 -3.18 25.64 -1.69
N LYS A 26 -2.95 24.90 -0.60
CA LYS A 26 -1.89 25.21 0.37
C LYS A 26 -0.55 25.08 -0.36
N THR A 27 0.03 26.20 -0.74
CA THR A 27 1.40 26.25 -1.22
C THR A 27 2.37 26.06 -0.05
N LEU A 28 3.57 25.53 -0.33
CA LEU A 28 4.60 25.28 0.69
C LEU A 28 4.95 26.54 1.51
N ASP A 29 4.73 27.72 0.93
CA ASP A 29 4.98 29.03 1.53
C ASP A 29 4.04 29.39 2.71
N ASP A 30 2.94 28.65 2.92
CA ASP A 30 1.98 28.89 4.01
C ASP A 30 2.31 28.10 5.30
N LEU A 31 3.39 27.30 5.30
CA LEU A 31 3.78 26.55 6.49
C LEU A 31 4.39 27.49 7.56
N PRO A 32 3.99 27.38 8.83
CA PRO A 32 4.53 28.23 9.88
C PRO A 32 6.05 28.03 10.03
N GLU A 33 6.78 29.11 10.29
CA GLU A 33 8.22 29.04 10.55
C GLU A 33 8.53 28.02 11.67
N GLY A 34 9.44 27.09 11.39
CA GLY A 34 9.80 26.00 12.31
C GLY A 34 9.02 24.70 12.14
N PHE A 35 8.11 24.62 11.16
CA PHE A 35 7.44 23.36 10.81
C PHE A 35 8.40 22.43 10.06
N ASN A 36 8.61 21.21 10.58
CA ASN A 36 9.48 20.24 9.92
C ASN A 36 8.75 19.60 8.74
N VAL A 37 9.10 20.03 7.54
CA VAL A 37 8.53 19.55 6.28
C VAL A 37 8.78 18.05 6.08
N GLU A 38 9.85 17.52 6.66
CA GLU A 38 10.19 16.08 6.59
C GLU A 38 9.22 15.20 7.39
N GLU A 39 8.45 15.77 8.33
CA GLU A 39 7.41 15.03 9.07
C GLU A 39 6.06 14.97 8.34
N LEU A 40 5.90 15.69 7.23
CA LEU A 40 4.65 15.66 6.44
C LEU A 40 4.48 14.38 5.64
N CYS A 41 5.57 13.66 5.44
CA CYS A 41 5.63 12.50 4.59
C CYS A 41 6.50 11.44 5.25
N VAL A 42 5.93 10.26 5.49
CA VAL A 42 6.65 9.12 6.05
C VAL A 42 6.78 8.05 4.99
N ASP A 43 8.01 7.69 4.68
CA ASP A 43 8.37 6.62 3.75
C ASP A 43 8.86 5.40 4.56
N THR A 44 8.24 4.23 4.33
CA THR A 44 8.49 3.03 5.13
C THR A 44 9.67 2.17 4.71
N ASP A 45 10.23 2.40 3.52
CA ASP A 45 11.49 1.82 3.08
C ASP A 45 12.57 2.86 2.83
N ALA A 46 12.22 4.14 2.97
CA ALA A 46 13.10 5.31 2.89
C ALA A 46 13.76 5.44 1.52
N GLY A 47 13.01 5.15 0.45
CA GLY A 47 13.47 5.24 -0.93
C GLY A 47 14.70 4.38 -1.20
N LYS A 48 14.81 3.22 -0.51
CA LYS A 48 15.95 2.35 -0.69
C LYS A 48 15.80 1.59 -2.00
N ASP A 49 16.79 1.77 -2.88
CA ASP A 49 17.04 1.04 -4.15
C ASP A 49 17.10 -0.50 -4.06
N ASN A 50 16.80 -1.08 -2.90
CA ASN A 50 16.66 -2.51 -2.69
C ASN A 50 15.18 -2.88 -2.42
N PRO A 51 14.25 -2.57 -3.35
CA PRO A 51 12.82 -2.97 -3.25
C PRO A 51 12.63 -4.47 -3.47
N GLU A 52 13.71 -5.25 -3.38
CA GLU A 52 13.62 -6.69 -3.43
C GLU A 52 12.85 -7.16 -2.19
N TYR A 53 11.67 -7.74 -2.41
CA TYR A 53 10.84 -8.49 -1.44
C TYR A 53 10.04 -7.72 -0.40
N LYS A 54 10.09 -6.39 -0.35
CA LYS A 54 9.21 -5.63 0.55
C LYS A 54 8.46 -4.57 -0.22
N ARG A 55 7.13 -4.67 -0.18
CA ARG A 55 6.25 -3.62 -0.67
C ARG A 55 6.36 -2.42 0.26
N GLY A 56 6.81 -1.29 -0.28
CA GLY A 56 6.82 -0.01 0.40
C GLY A 56 5.48 0.69 0.34
N TYR A 57 5.38 1.71 1.17
CA TYR A 57 4.34 2.72 1.10
C TYR A 57 4.83 4.03 1.70
N VAL A 58 4.20 5.09 1.23
CA VAL A 58 4.31 6.45 1.74
C VAL A 58 3.00 6.87 2.39
N GLN A 59 3.09 7.63 3.48
CA GLN A 59 1.96 8.28 4.11
C GLN A 59 2.19 9.79 4.19
N ASP A 60 1.23 10.57 3.69
CA ASP A 60 1.21 12.03 3.85
C ASP A 60 -0.09 12.50 4.54
N ILE A 61 -0.30 13.82 4.60
CA ILE A 61 -1.53 14.44 5.14
C ILE A 61 -2.81 14.08 4.35
N ASN A 62 -2.67 13.67 3.09
CA ASN A 62 -3.77 13.37 2.17
C ASN A 62 -4.11 11.89 2.15
N GLY A 63 -3.19 11.00 2.54
CA GLY A 63 -3.47 9.59 2.66
C GLY A 63 -2.25 8.66 2.64
N LEU A 64 -2.53 7.40 2.29
CA LEU A 64 -1.57 6.31 2.25
C LEU A 64 -1.44 5.81 0.81
N TYR A 65 -0.20 5.68 0.33
CA TYR A 65 0.11 5.36 -1.06
C TYR A 65 1.09 4.20 -1.12
N TRP A 66 0.64 3.09 -1.68
CA TRP A 66 1.44 1.87 -1.81
C TRP A 66 2.23 1.79 -3.12
N ASP A 67 3.44 1.25 -3.08
CA ASP A 67 4.13 0.89 -4.30
C ASP A 67 3.30 -0.06 -5.15
N GLN A 68 3.48 0.05 -6.47
CA GLN A 68 2.69 -0.67 -7.44
C GLN A 68 3.53 -1.09 -8.64
N CYS A 69 3.13 -2.19 -9.27
CA CYS A 69 3.74 -2.63 -10.51
C CYS A 69 2.93 -2.14 -11.70
N VAL A 70 3.57 -1.47 -12.65
CA VAL A 70 2.96 -1.01 -13.91
C VAL A 70 3.86 -1.49 -15.05
N ASP A 71 3.29 -2.27 -15.97
CA ASP A 71 3.99 -2.81 -17.14
C ASP A 71 5.31 -3.56 -16.83
N GLY A 72 5.38 -4.18 -15.65
CA GLY A 72 6.56 -4.93 -15.19
C GLY A 72 7.63 -4.08 -14.51
N GLU A 73 7.47 -2.76 -14.48
CA GLU A 73 8.26 -1.82 -13.70
C GLU A 73 7.61 -1.55 -12.34
N LEU A 74 8.43 -1.17 -11.37
CA LEU A 74 7.98 -0.72 -10.06
C LEU A 74 7.79 0.80 -10.09
N VAL A 75 6.59 1.25 -9.78
CA VAL A 75 6.33 2.64 -9.39
C VAL A 75 6.49 2.70 -7.88
N GLU A 76 7.67 3.13 -7.46
CA GLU A 76 8.06 3.36 -6.07
C GLU A 76 7.56 4.74 -5.66
N ARG A 77 6.89 4.82 -4.51
CA ARG A 77 6.46 6.10 -3.94
C ARG A 77 7.42 6.46 -2.85
N THR A 78 8.02 7.64 -2.95
CA THR A 78 8.99 8.14 -1.98
C THR A 78 8.57 9.48 -1.41
N CYS A 79 9.11 9.83 -0.26
CA CYS A 79 8.98 11.15 0.32
C CYS A 79 10.11 12.06 -0.15
N GLN A 80 9.77 13.14 -0.86
CA GLN A 80 10.71 14.17 -1.26
C GLN A 80 10.17 15.54 -0.88
N ASP A 81 10.94 16.30 -0.10
CA ASP A 81 10.60 17.66 0.35
C ASP A 81 9.21 17.74 1.03
N GLY A 82 8.84 16.69 1.77
CA GLY A 82 7.54 16.58 2.46
C GLY A 82 6.35 16.19 1.59
N PHE A 83 6.59 15.84 0.32
CA PHE A 83 5.55 15.41 -0.62
C PHE A 83 5.79 14.00 -1.13
N VAL A 84 4.69 13.34 -1.53
CA VAL A 84 4.74 12.06 -2.22
C VAL A 84 5.22 12.27 -3.64
N LYS A 85 6.20 11.46 -4.06
CA LYS A 85 6.73 11.47 -5.42
C LYS A 85 6.80 10.05 -5.97
N ASP A 86 6.44 9.90 -7.24
CA ASP A 86 6.59 8.65 -7.96
C ASP A 86 8.00 8.55 -8.59
N VAL A 87 8.66 7.41 -8.37
CA VAL A 87 9.94 7.03 -8.95
C VAL A 87 9.75 5.73 -9.72
N TYR A 88 10.24 5.68 -10.96
CA TYR A 88 10.13 4.48 -11.80
C TYR A 88 11.41 3.66 -11.66
N VAL A 89 11.26 2.43 -11.16
CA VAL A 89 12.35 1.49 -10.94
C VAL A 89 12.20 0.29 -11.86
N THR A 90 13.20 0.11 -12.72
CA THR A 90 13.26 -1.05 -13.61
C THR A 90 13.69 -2.31 -12.82
N CYS A 91 12.75 -3.20 -12.57
CA CYS A 91 13.03 -4.49 -11.94
C CYS A 91 13.67 -5.47 -12.94
N LYS A 92 14.96 -5.82 -12.76
CA LYS A 92 15.71 -6.75 -13.63
C LYS A 92 15.02 -8.10 -13.87
N LYS A 93 14.19 -8.52 -12.93
CA LYS A 93 13.49 -9.80 -12.91
C LYS A 93 11.98 -9.61 -12.76
N GLY A 94 11.48 -8.42 -13.10
CA GLY A 94 10.07 -8.05 -13.04
C GLY A 94 9.59 -7.62 -11.66
N CYS A 95 8.41 -7.00 -11.67
CA CYS A 95 7.72 -6.48 -10.50
C CYS A 95 6.51 -7.37 -10.17
N TYR A 96 6.28 -7.64 -8.88
CA TYR A 96 5.08 -8.32 -8.39
C TYR A 96 4.61 -7.71 -7.08
N GLN A 97 3.32 -7.38 -6.98
CA GLN A 97 2.68 -6.83 -5.78
C GLN A 97 3.38 -5.58 -5.19
N GLY A 98 3.91 -4.69 -6.04
CA GLY A 98 4.57 -3.46 -5.62
C GLY A 98 5.97 -3.68 -5.05
N ALA A 99 6.68 -4.72 -5.52
CA ALA A 99 8.08 -4.96 -5.18
C ALA A 99 8.80 -5.62 -6.35
N CYS A 100 10.12 -5.43 -6.48
CA CYS A 100 10.93 -6.19 -7.42
C CYS A 100 11.12 -7.63 -6.91
N VAL A 101 11.05 -8.62 -7.80
CA VAL A 101 11.23 -10.04 -7.43
C VAL A 101 12.62 -10.55 -7.81
N LYS A 102 13.12 -11.61 -7.14
CA LYS A 102 14.37 -12.31 -7.54
C LYS A 102 14.16 -13.21 -8.76
N TYR A 103 12.97 -13.82 -8.81
CA TYR A 103 12.63 -14.88 -9.73
C TYR A 103 11.26 -14.57 -10.31
N PHE A 104 11.22 -14.26 -11.61
CA PHE A 104 9.97 -14.09 -12.33
C PHE A 104 9.38 -15.45 -12.66
N ASN A 105 8.58 -16.01 -11.77
CA ASN A 105 7.80 -17.21 -12.08
C ASN A 105 6.47 -16.82 -12.71
N LEU A 106 6.48 -16.61 -14.03
CA LEU A 106 5.26 -16.54 -14.86
C LEU A 106 4.60 -17.93 -15.00
N GLN A 107 4.23 -18.57 -13.89
CA GLN A 107 3.42 -19.80 -13.92
C GLN A 107 2.03 -19.63 -13.30
N HIS A 108 1.55 -18.40 -13.14
CA HIS A 108 0.13 -18.12 -12.85
C HIS A 108 -0.69 -17.71 -14.07
N SER A 109 -0.28 -18.18 -15.26
CA SER A 109 -1.04 -18.01 -16.51
C SER A 109 -1.21 -19.35 -17.23
N SER A 110 -1.53 -20.38 -16.48
CA SER A 110 -2.27 -21.51 -17.04
C SER A 110 -3.33 -21.87 -16.04
N ILE A 111 -4.58 -21.68 -16.45
CA ILE A 111 -5.74 -22.37 -15.92
C ILE A 111 -5.37 -23.86 -15.93
N LEU A 112 -4.84 -24.37 -14.82
CA LEU A 112 -4.73 -25.80 -14.60
C LEU A 112 -6.15 -26.25 -14.26
N PRO A 113 -6.76 -27.15 -15.04
CA PRO A 113 -8.08 -27.65 -14.71
C PRO A 113 -7.98 -28.34 -13.34
N ILE A 114 -8.71 -27.80 -12.37
CA ILE A 114 -8.74 -28.21 -10.94
C ILE A 114 -9.14 -29.69 -10.74
N THR A 115 -9.42 -30.45 -11.80
CA THR A 115 -10.07 -31.76 -11.72
C THR A 115 -9.13 -32.97 -11.67
N LYS A 116 -7.80 -32.83 -11.70
CA LYS A 116 -6.91 -34.03 -11.71
C LYS A 116 -5.83 -34.13 -10.65
N LEU A 117 -5.64 -33.16 -9.76
CA LEU A 117 -4.59 -33.22 -8.73
C LEU A 117 -5.04 -33.63 -7.31
N PHE A 118 -6.34 -33.81 -7.07
CA PHE A 118 -6.88 -34.18 -5.75
C PHE A 118 -7.17 -35.68 -5.55
N SER A 119 -6.59 -36.58 -6.35
CA SER A 119 -6.90 -38.02 -6.26
C SER A 119 -5.95 -38.84 -5.37
N SER A 120 -4.81 -38.32 -4.91
CA SER A 120 -3.77 -39.20 -4.34
C SER A 120 -3.08 -38.76 -3.05
N PHE A 121 -3.54 -37.70 -2.39
CA PHE A 121 -2.99 -37.31 -1.08
C PHE A 121 -4.09 -36.96 -0.06
N PHE A 122 -4.89 -37.96 0.31
CA PHE A 122 -5.55 -37.96 1.61
C PHE A 122 -5.24 -39.27 2.33
N VAL A 123 -4.04 -39.35 2.91
CA VAL A 123 -3.84 -40.21 4.08
C VAL A 123 -4.42 -39.43 5.25
N TYR A 124 -5.70 -39.69 5.54
CA TYR A 124 -6.36 -39.19 6.74
C TYR A 124 -5.70 -39.85 7.95
N SER A 125 -4.74 -39.16 8.56
CA SER A 125 -4.27 -39.50 9.90
C SER A 125 -5.18 -38.81 10.91
N PRO A 126 -5.86 -39.53 11.82
CA PRO A 126 -6.74 -38.91 12.80
C PRO A 126 -5.93 -37.96 13.71
N PRO A 127 -6.50 -36.81 14.10
CA PRO A 127 -5.79 -35.83 14.91
C PRO A 127 -5.50 -36.39 16.29
N LYS A 128 -4.21 -36.46 16.65
CA LYS A 128 -3.81 -36.61 18.06
C LYS A 128 -4.29 -35.36 18.79
N LYS A 129 -5.07 -35.54 19.86
CA LYS A 129 -5.48 -34.47 20.78
C LYS A 129 -4.23 -33.81 21.36
N THR A 130 -3.88 -32.64 20.84
CA THR A 130 -3.00 -31.68 21.52
C THR A 130 -3.88 -30.55 22.04
N ASN A 131 -3.58 -30.03 23.23
CA ASN A 131 -4.29 -28.91 23.85
C ASN A 131 -4.04 -27.55 23.17
N SER A 132 -3.66 -27.55 21.87
CA SER A 132 -3.48 -26.33 21.11
C SER A 132 -4.83 -25.81 20.61
N LYS A 133 -5.16 -24.59 21.02
CA LYS A 133 -6.44 -23.89 20.78
C LYS A 133 -6.72 -23.52 19.31
N TYR A 134 -5.98 -24.07 18.35
CA TYR A 134 -6.06 -23.67 16.94
C TYR A 134 -6.48 -24.86 16.08
N TYR A 135 -7.76 -24.88 15.72
CA TYR A 135 -8.26 -25.73 14.64
C TYR A 135 -7.89 -25.07 13.30
N LEU A 136 -7.16 -25.80 12.45
CA LEU A 136 -6.91 -25.40 11.08
C LEU A 136 -8.18 -25.66 10.23
N GLN A 137 -9.08 -24.69 10.23
CA GLN A 137 -10.07 -24.56 9.15
C GLN A 137 -9.34 -24.15 7.87
N SER A 138 -9.75 -24.70 6.73
CA SER A 138 -9.22 -24.41 5.40
C SER A 138 -9.10 -22.90 5.15
N TYR A 139 -7.87 -22.38 5.18
CA TYR A 139 -7.58 -20.95 5.02
C TYR A 139 -7.58 -20.53 3.53
N ASN A 140 -8.12 -19.34 3.28
CA ASN A 140 -7.97 -18.59 2.04
C ASN A 140 -6.48 -18.28 1.78
N LEU A 141 -5.98 -18.54 0.57
CA LEU A 141 -4.56 -18.45 0.19
C LEU A 141 -3.93 -17.07 0.47
N GLU A 142 -4.71 -15.99 0.46
CA GLU A 142 -4.24 -14.65 0.84
C GLU A 142 -3.74 -14.58 2.29
N LYS A 143 -4.36 -15.31 3.21
CA LYS A 143 -3.94 -15.34 4.62
C LYS A 143 -2.66 -16.14 4.84
N ILE A 144 -2.28 -17.00 3.91
CA ILE A 144 -1.07 -17.82 4.05
C ILE A 144 0.18 -16.94 3.96
N ASN A 145 0.19 -15.91 3.10
CA ASN A 145 1.33 -15.01 2.97
C ASN A 145 1.51 -14.14 4.22
N GLU A 146 0.42 -13.67 4.82
CA GLU A 146 0.46 -12.95 6.10
C GLU A 146 0.98 -13.82 7.23
N ILE A 147 0.56 -15.10 7.28
CA ILE A 147 1.03 -16.07 8.27
C ILE A 147 2.52 -16.37 8.08
N LEU A 148 2.98 -16.54 6.84
CA LEU A 148 4.38 -16.81 6.55
C LEU A 148 5.29 -15.61 6.91
N TYR A 149 4.81 -14.40 6.65
CA TYR A 149 5.51 -13.17 7.04
C TYR A 149 5.63 -13.02 8.58
N ASP A 150 4.57 -13.32 9.33
CA ASP A 150 4.62 -13.31 10.80
C ASP A 150 5.61 -14.35 11.35
N ILE A 151 5.64 -15.55 10.76
CA ILE A 151 6.59 -16.61 11.16
C ILE A 151 8.03 -16.15 10.96
N ASP A 152 8.35 -15.57 9.81
CA ASP A 152 9.71 -15.10 9.48
C ASP A 152 10.18 -14.00 10.46
N GLN A 153 9.31 -13.03 10.77
CA GLN A 153 9.59 -11.99 11.75
C GLN A 153 9.87 -12.54 13.16
N ARG A 154 9.19 -13.61 13.56
CA ARG A 154 9.38 -14.24 14.87
C ARG A 154 10.68 -15.03 14.93
N LEU A 155 11.05 -15.72 13.85
CA LEU A 155 12.33 -16.43 13.74
C LEU A 155 13.52 -15.46 13.84
N SER A 156 13.46 -14.33 13.15
CA SER A 156 14.51 -13.30 13.23
C SER A 156 14.74 -12.76 14.64
N ARG A 157 13.68 -12.62 15.45
CA ARG A 157 13.81 -12.20 16.86
C ARG A 157 14.48 -13.25 17.73
N ILE A 158 14.18 -14.53 17.49
CA ILE A 158 14.79 -15.65 18.23
C ILE A 158 16.29 -15.72 17.92
N GLU A 159 16.69 -15.60 16.65
CA GLU A 159 18.10 -15.62 16.27
C GLU A 159 18.92 -14.49 16.90
N LYS A 160 18.31 -13.30 17.04
CA LYS A 160 18.94 -12.16 17.74
C LYS A 160 19.10 -12.38 19.24
N GLN A 161 18.24 -13.19 19.86
CA GLN A 161 18.33 -13.53 21.29
C GLN A 161 19.33 -14.65 21.57
N MET A 162 19.78 -15.38 20.53
CA MET A 162 20.75 -16.47 20.64
C MET A 162 22.20 -16.05 20.38
N LYS A 163 22.44 -14.77 20.07
CA LYS A 163 23.77 -14.15 19.95
C LYS A 163 24.05 -13.26 21.16
#